data_AF-A0A7R6W627-F1
#
_entry.id   AF-A0A7R6W627-F1
#
_cell.length_a   1.000
_cell.length_b   1.000
_cell.length_c   1.000
_cell.angle_alpha   90.00
_cell.angle_beta   90.00
_cell.angle_gamma   90.00
#
_symmetry.space_group_name_H-M   'P 1'
#
loop_
_entity.id
_entity.type
_entity.pdbx_description
1 polymer ?
#
loop_
_entity_poly.entity_id
_entity_poly.type
_entity_poly.pdbx_seq_one_letter_code
_entity_poly.pdbx_strand_id
1 'polypeptide(L)' 'MDRLFQNRMGYQDTIHGFRSTFRDWAAEETTHPNELCEMALAHTIKNQAEKAYRRGKLLDKRRVLMQDWQNYIELSK' A
#
# COMPACT_ATOMS: atom_id res chain seq x y z
N MET A 1 12.49 8.74 9.84
CA MET A 1 11.02 8.61 9.71
C MET A 1 10.45 7.68 10.78
N ASP A 2 11.01 6.48 11.02
CA ASP A 2 10.49 5.55 12.05
C ASP A 2 10.53 6.10 13.50
N ARG A 3 11.48 6.98 13.83
CA ARG A 3 11.61 7.56 15.19
C ARG A 3 10.45 8.47 15.62
N LEU A 4 9.56 8.89 14.71
CA LEU A 4 8.42 9.75 15.06
C LEU A 4 7.26 8.96 15.70
N PHE A 5 7.00 7.74 15.21
CA PHE A 5 5.90 6.90 15.71
C PHE A 5 6.20 6.32 17.10
N GLN A 6 7.42 5.81 17.27
CA GLN A 6 7.86 5.16 18.50
C GLN A 6 8.00 6.14 19.67
N ASN A 7 8.59 7.31 19.44
CA ASN A 7 8.94 8.23 20.53
C ASN A 7 7.84 9.23 20.90
N ARG A 8 6.86 9.49 20.02
CA ARG A 8 5.86 10.55 20.23
C ARG A 8 4.43 10.02 20.46
N MET A 9 4.13 8.82 19.97
CA MET A 9 2.78 8.23 20.07
C MET A 9 2.74 6.89 20.81
N GLY A 10 3.88 6.33 21.23
CA GLY A 10 3.95 5.10 22.03
C GLY A 10 3.62 3.80 21.28
N TYR A 11 3.39 3.87 19.97
CA TYR A 11 3.19 2.69 19.13
C TYR A 11 4.54 2.02 18.82
N GLN A 12 4.62 0.70 19.02
CA GLN A 12 5.77 -0.10 18.60
C GLN A 12 5.82 -0.27 17.07
N ASP A 13 4.73 0.06 16.39
CA ASP A 13 4.58 -0.09 14.96
C ASP A 13 5.51 0.85 14.20
N THR A 14 6.17 0.29 13.20
CA THR A 14 7.03 1.04 12.29
C THR A 14 6.29 1.34 11.00
N ILE A 15 6.82 2.27 10.21
CA ILE A 15 6.31 2.53 8.86
C ILE A 15 6.40 1.26 8.00
N HIS A 16 7.42 0.42 8.24
CA HIS A 16 7.53 -0.90 7.62
C HIS A 16 6.40 -1.83 8.04
N GLY A 17 6.00 -1.81 9.32
CA GLY A 17 4.84 -2.56 9.83
C GLY A 17 3.56 -2.19 9.08
N PHE A 18 3.23 -0.89 9.00
CA PHE A 18 2.04 -0.43 8.26
C PHE A 18 2.03 -0.84 6.79
N ARG A 19 3.20 -0.82 6.12
CA ARG A 19 3.31 -1.28 4.73
C ARG A 19 3.12 -2.78 4.59
N SER A 20 3.60 -3.58 5.54
CA SER A 20 3.39 -5.03 5.56
C SER A 20 1.92 -5.35 5.75
N THR A 21 1.25 -4.73 6.74
CA THR A 21 -0.18 -4.98 6.99
C THR A 21 -1.04 -4.65 5.77
N PHE A 22 -0.78 -3.53 5.09
CA PHE A 22 -1.47 -3.20 3.84
C PHE A 22 -1.23 -4.26 2.75
N ARG A 23 -0.01 -4.80 2.66
CA ARG A 23 0.35 -5.82 1.66
C ARG A 23 -0.31 -7.14 1.93
N ASP A 24 -0.30 -7.57 3.19
CA ASP A 24 -0.87 -8.83 3.62
C ASP A 24 -2.39 -8.80 3.40
N TRP A 25 -3.05 -7.72 3.83
CA TRP A 25 -4.47 -7.49 3.55
C TRP A 25 -4.79 -7.51 2.05
N ALA A 26 -4.03 -6.77 1.23
CA ALA A 26 -4.32 -6.70 -0.20
C ALA A 26 -4.17 -8.06 -0.90
N ALA A 27 -3.28 -8.92 -0.40
CA ALA A 27 -3.05 -10.26 -0.94
C ALA A 27 -4.08 -11.30 -0.46
N GLU A 28 -4.54 -11.19 0.79
CA GLU A 28 -5.42 -12.19 1.41
C GLU A 28 -6.90 -11.87 1.19
N GLU A 29 -7.28 -10.59 1.22
CA GLU A 29 -8.68 -10.15 1.31
C GLU A 29 -9.18 -9.48 0.02
N THR A 30 -8.32 -9.31 -0.99
CA THR A 30 -8.70 -8.61 -2.22
C THR A 30 -8.20 -9.31 -3.48
N THR A 31 -8.80 -8.96 -4.61
CA THR A 31 -8.34 -9.41 -5.93
C THR A 31 -7.57 -8.32 -6.67
N HIS A 32 -7.11 -7.27 -5.97
CA HIS A 32 -6.37 -6.18 -6.60
C HIS A 32 -5.03 -6.70 -7.14
N PRO A 33 -4.62 -6.30 -8.36
CA PRO A 33 -3.34 -6.74 -8.91
C PRO A 33 -2.18 -6.30 -8.04
N ASN A 34 -1.21 -7.20 -7.80
CA ASN A 34 0.01 -6.89 -7.05
C ASN A 34 0.70 -5.62 -7.56
N GLU A 35 0.74 -5.43 -8.88
CA GLU A 35 1.24 -4.22 -9.52
C GLU A 35 0.59 -2.93 -8.98
N LEU A 36 -0.73 -2.95 -8.80
CA LEU A 36 -1.49 -1.79 -8.33
C LEU A 36 -1.14 -1.49 -6.86
N CYS A 37 -0.97 -2.53 -6.04
CA CYS A 37 -0.56 -2.42 -4.64
C CYS A 37 0.87 -1.87 -4.51
N GLU A 38 1.82 -2.35 -5.34
CA GLU A 38 3.18 -1.81 -5.40
C GLU A 38 3.20 -0.32 -5.82
N MET A 39 2.36 0.05 -6.79
CA MET A 39 2.23 1.45 -7.22
C MET A 39 1.61 2.34 -6.14
N ALA A 40 0.66 1.82 -5.34
CA ALA A 40 0.11 2.54 -4.20
C ALA A 40 1.16 2.82 -3.12
N LEU A 41 2.07 1.86 -2.89
CA LEU A 41 3.21 1.99 -1.99
C LEU A 41 4.37 2.85 -2.52
N ALA A 42 4.25 3.34 -3.76
CA ALA A 42 5.30 4.07 -4.48
C ALA A 42 6.62 3.30 -4.55
N HIS A 43 6.55 1.97 -4.61
CA HIS A 43 7.73 1.13 -4.76
C HIS A 43 8.34 1.28 -6.15
N THR A 44 9.67 1.32 -6.21
CA THR A 44 10.40 1.42 -7.48
C THR A 44 10.28 0.12 -8.26
N ILE A 45 9.73 0.21 -9.48
CA ILE A 45 9.68 -0.91 -10.42
C ILE A 45 11.12 -1.24 -10.84
N LYS A 46 11.59 -2.45 -10.53
CA LYS A 46 12.96 -2.91 -10.86
C LYS A 46 13.15 -3.23 -12.34
N ASN A 47 12.07 -3.59 -13.06
CA ASN A 47 12.12 -3.98 -14.45
C ASN A 47 11.86 -2.80 -15.40
N GLN A 48 12.87 -2.42 -16.17
CA GLN A 48 12.81 -1.30 -17.10
C GLN A 48 11.86 -1.54 -18.29
N ALA A 49 11.67 -2.80 -18.71
CA ALA A 49 10.71 -3.12 -19.77
C ALA A 49 9.27 -2.93 -19.27
N GLU A 50 8.97 -3.37 -18.05
CA GLU A 50 7.66 -3.23 -17.42
C GLU A 50 7.31 -1.76 -17.17
N LYS A 51 8.31 -0.95 -16.80
CA LYS A 51 8.20 0.51 -16.67
C LYS A 51 7.79 1.21 -17.97
N ALA A 52 8.22 0.70 -19.14
CA ALA A 52 7.89 1.27 -20.45
C ALA A 52 6.43 0.99 -20.88
N TYR A 53 5.87 -0.15 -20.47
CA TYR A 53 4.46 -0.50 -20.70
C TYR A 53 3.53 0.19 -19.70
N ARG A 54 4.00 0.47 -18.47
CA ARG A 54 3.27 1.22 -17.44
C ARG A 54 3.31 2.74 -17.64
N ARG A 55 2.92 3.22 -18.83
CA ARG A 55 2.80 4.67 -19.11
C ARG A 55 1.69 5.35 -18.30
N GLY A 56 0.66 4.61 -17.90
CA GLY A 56 -0.43 5.12 -17.07
C GLY A 56 -0.14 5.00 -15.57
N LYS A 57 -0.42 6.06 -14.80
CA LYS A 57 -0.31 6.06 -13.33
C LYS A 57 -1.43 5.26 -12.62
N LEU A 58 -2.38 4.72 -13.39
CA LEU A 58 -3.54 3.95 -12.92
C LEU A 58 -4.27 4.59 -11.72
N LEU A 59 -4.38 5.93 -11.72
CA LEU A 59 -4.83 6.70 -10.56
C LEU A 59 -6.25 6.33 -10.11
N ASP A 60 -7.17 6.09 -11.04
CA ASP A 60 -8.54 5.72 -10.69
C ASP A 60 -8.62 4.35 -10.03
N LYS A 61 -7.86 3.37 -10.55
CA LYS A 61 -7.75 2.05 -9.92
C LYS A 61 -7.11 2.13 -8.54
N ARG A 62 -6.07 2.97 -8.39
CA ARG A 62 -5.44 3.22 -7.09
C ARG A 62 -6.39 3.88 -6.11
N ARG A 63 -7.27 4.77 -6.57
CA ARG A 63 -8.30 5.40 -5.73
C ARG A 63 -9.26 4.35 -5.18
N VAL A 64 -9.74 3.44 -6.02
CA VAL A 64 -10.62 2.33 -5.58
C VAL A 64 -9.91 1.46 -4.54
N LEU A 65 -8.68 1.03 -4.82
CA LEU A 65 -7.87 0.24 -3.86
C LEU A 65 -7.71 0.93 -2.50
N MET A 66 -7.45 2.24 -2.49
CA MET A 66 -7.31 3.00 -1.24
C MET A 66 -8.65 3.18 -0.52
N GLN A 67 -9.76 3.27 -1.25
CA GLN A 67 -11.08 3.31 -0.65
C GLN A 67 -11.44 1.98 0.01
N ASP A 68 -11.16 0.86 -0.66
CA ASP A 68 -11.38 -0.47 -0.09
C ASP A 68 -10.54 -0.67 1.18
N TRP A 69 -9.31 -0.19 1.18
CA TRP A 69 -8.44 -0.23 2.35
C TRP A 69 -8.98 0.60 3.52
N GLN A 70 -9.47 1.82 3.24
CA GLN A 70 -10.13 2.64 4.25
C GLN A 70 -11.33 1.91 4.85
N ASN A 71 -12.19 1.35 3.99
CA ASN A 71 -13.40 0.66 4.44
C ASN A 71 -13.05 -0.54 5.34
N TYR A 72 -12.00 -1.30 5.01
CA TYR A 72 -11.51 -2.40 5.83
C TYR A 72 -11.09 -1.94 7.23
N ILE A 73 -10.28 -0.87 7.32
CA ILE A 73 -9.82 -0.32 8.60
C ILE A 73 -10.99 0.24 9.45
N GLU A 74 -11.98 0.86 8.81
CA GLU A 74 -13.14 1.39 9.51
C GLU A 74 -14.05 0.29 10.08
N LEU A 75 -14.16 -0.83 9.37
CA LEU A 75 -14.92 -2.00 9.81
C LEU A 75 -14.19 -2.82 10.88
N SER A 76 -12.86 -2.73 10.96
CA SER A 76 -12.06 -3.44 11.97
C SER A 76 -12.01 -2.74 13.34
N LYS A 77 -12.92 -1.79 13.61
CA LYS A 77 -13.08 -1.11 14.90
C LYS A 77 -14.12 -1.79 15.77
#